data_AF-A0A925EA74-F1
#
_entry.id   AF-A0A925EA74-F1
#
_cell.length_a   1.000
_cell.length_b   1.000
_cell.length_c   1.000
_cell.angle_alpha   90.00
_cell.angle_beta   90.00
_cell.angle_gamma   90.00
#
_symmetry.space_group_name_H-M   'P 1'
#
loop_
_entity.id
_entity.type
_entity.pdbx_description
1 polymer ?
#
loop_
_entity_poly.entity_id
_entity_poly.type
_entity_poly.pdbx_seq_one_letter_code
_entity_poly.pdbx_strand_id
1 'polypeptide(L)'
;MIFYNTSSIDDKLIFDPKDKSEKLPVPVLYVSKEAARKYFSDRSATLNIKLRTGISEKNRQGHNVIGYIDNRAVTTVILGAHYDHLGYGEDGNSMIRTGEKNIHNGADDNASGTAALIELARKLKSSKATNNNYLFIAFSGEELGLFGS
;
A
#
# COMPACT_ATOMS: atom_id res chain seq x y z
N MET A 1 20.66 3.94 -18.28
CA MET A 1 21.87 4.64 -17.78
C MET A 1 22.49 3.79 -16.68
N ILE A 2 23.82 3.63 -16.63
CA ILE A 2 24.51 2.83 -15.60
C ILE A 2 25.28 3.80 -14.69
N PHE A 3 25.04 3.71 -13.38
CA PHE A 3 25.78 4.45 -12.36
C PHE A 3 26.50 3.50 -11.41
N TYR A 4 27.59 3.98 -10.84
CA TYR A 4 28.30 3.33 -9.75
C TYR A 4 29.03 4.38 -8.93
N ASN A 5 29.16 4.14 -7.63
CA ASN A 5 29.87 5.03 -6.72
C ASN A 5 31.37 4.75 -6.73
N THR A 6 32.14 5.78 -7.04
CA THR A 6 33.61 5.75 -7.06
C THR A 6 34.24 6.09 -5.71
N SER A 7 33.46 6.62 -4.76
CA SER A 7 33.94 7.03 -3.44
C SER A 7 34.20 5.84 -2.51
N SER A 8 34.78 6.13 -1.34
CA SER A 8 34.96 5.18 -0.24
C SER A 8 33.75 5.10 0.70
N ILE A 9 32.72 5.93 0.48
CA ILE A 9 31.51 5.97 1.30
C ILE A 9 30.53 4.95 0.74
N ASP A 10 29.90 4.17 1.63
CA ASP A 10 28.86 3.23 1.24
C ASP A 10 27.57 3.97 0.84
N ASP A 11 26.95 3.56 -0.26
CA ASP A 11 25.78 4.24 -0.82
C ASP A 11 24.52 4.06 0.03
N LYS A 12 24.45 2.94 0.77
CA LYS A 12 23.27 2.55 1.55
C LYS A 12 21.96 2.70 0.76
N LEU A 13 21.98 2.31 -0.52
CA LEU A 13 20.79 2.38 -1.38
C LEU A 13 19.70 1.51 -0.79
N ILE A 14 18.62 2.14 -0.38
CA ILE A 14 17.42 1.50 0.14
C ILE A 14 16.27 1.99 -0.74
N PHE A 15 15.39 1.07 -1.12
CA PHE A 15 14.15 1.44 -1.80
C PHE A 15 13.30 2.29 -0.85
N ASP A 16 13.00 3.52 -1.25
CA ASP A 16 12.08 4.39 -0.51
C ASP A 16 10.69 4.34 -1.17
N PRO A 17 9.70 3.66 -0.56
CA PRO A 17 8.34 3.60 -1.10
C PRO A 17 7.62 4.95 -1.06
N LYS A 18 8.14 5.95 -0.35
CA LYS A 18 7.56 7.29 -0.21
C LYS A 18 8.20 8.33 -1.12
N ASP A 19 9.21 7.95 -1.91
CA ASP A 19 9.85 8.85 -2.85
C ASP A 19 8.83 9.36 -3.89
N LYS A 20 8.77 10.69 -4.03
CA LYS A 20 7.89 11.41 -4.98
C LYS A 20 8.67 12.04 -6.13
N SER A 21 9.96 11.74 -6.24
CA SER A 21 10.81 12.23 -7.32
C SER A 21 10.27 11.83 -8.68
N GLU A 22 10.49 12.67 -9.69
CA GLU A 22 10.03 12.40 -11.04
C GLU A 22 10.63 11.09 -11.58
N LYS A 23 9.77 10.22 -12.10
CA LYS A 23 10.19 8.97 -12.72
C LYS A 23 10.84 9.27 -14.08
N LEU A 24 12.02 8.71 -14.33
CA LEU A 24 12.64 8.76 -15.65
C LEU A 24 11.97 7.75 -16.59
N PRO A 25 11.78 8.07 -17.89
CA PRO A 25 11.18 7.16 -18.87
C PRO A 25 12.16 6.04 -19.30
N VAL A 26 13.39 6.08 -18.82
CA VAL A 26 14.45 5.12 -19.13
C VAL A 26 14.90 4.40 -17.87
N PRO A 27 15.18 3.08 -17.94
CA PRO A 27 15.70 2.35 -16.80
C PRO A 27 17.08 2.89 -16.40
N VAL A 28 17.21 3.15 -15.11
CA VAL A 28 18.48 3.48 -14.47
C VAL A 28 18.95 2.28 -13.68
N LEU A 29 20.21 1.92 -13.87
CA LEU A 29 20.83 0.78 -13.21
C LEU A 29 21.95 1.28 -12.34
N TYR A 30 21.96 0.79 -11.12
CA TYR A 30 23.07 0.97 -10.22
C TYR A 30 23.85 -0.35 -10.16
N VAL A 31 25.15 -0.32 -10.47
CA VAL A 31 26.02 -1.49 -10.38
C VAL A 31 26.93 -1.38 -9.17
N SER A 32 27.15 -2.51 -8.49
CA SER A 32 28.03 -2.55 -7.31
C SER A 32 29.45 -2.18 -7.67
N LYS A 33 30.22 -1.73 -6.66
CA LYS A 33 31.62 -1.33 -6.82
C LYS A 33 32.50 -2.48 -7.34
N GLU A 34 32.22 -3.70 -6.91
CA GLU A 34 32.92 -4.92 -7.36
C GLU A 34 32.62 -5.20 -8.83
N ALA A 35 31.36 -5.11 -9.24
CA ALA A 35 30.97 -5.28 -10.64
C ALA A 35 31.55 -4.18 -11.53
N ALA A 36 31.52 -2.92 -11.07
CA ALA A 36 32.14 -1.79 -11.76
C ALA A 36 33.63 -2.02 -11.99
N ARG A 37 34.38 -2.42 -10.95
CA ARG A 37 35.82 -2.73 -11.06
C ARG A 37 36.11 -3.91 -11.99
N LYS A 38 35.23 -4.92 -12.00
CA LYS A 38 35.45 -6.12 -12.79
C LYS A 38 35.16 -5.92 -14.28
N TYR A 39 34.09 -5.19 -14.60
CA TYR A 39 33.56 -5.12 -15.96
C TYR A 39 33.70 -3.75 -16.63
N PHE A 40 34.02 -2.70 -15.87
CA PHE A 40 34.11 -1.31 -16.33
C PHE A 40 35.43 -0.63 -15.90
N SER A 41 36.52 -1.41 -15.77
CA SER A 41 37.83 -0.91 -15.36
C SER A 41 38.52 -0.05 -16.43
N ASP A 42 38.37 -0.42 -17.71
CA ASP A 42 38.86 0.37 -18.83
C ASP A 42 37.80 1.39 -19.27
N ARG A 43 38.06 2.67 -18.99
CA ARG A 43 37.16 3.77 -19.35
C ARG A 43 37.17 4.11 -20.85
N SER A 44 38.14 3.59 -21.60
CA SER A 44 38.25 3.77 -23.06
C SER A 44 37.59 2.64 -23.85
N ALA A 45 37.26 1.52 -23.19
CA ALA A 45 36.64 0.37 -23.83
C ALA A 45 35.20 0.68 -24.27
N THR A 46 34.86 0.21 -25.48
CA THR A 46 33.47 0.15 -25.94
C THR A 46 32.91 -1.23 -25.57
N LEU A 47 31.86 -1.25 -24.74
CA LEU A 47 31.21 -2.48 -24.28
C LEU A 47 29.81 -2.63 -24.90
N ASN A 48 29.53 -3.80 -25.45
CA ASN A 48 28.18 -4.16 -25.88
C ASN A 48 27.43 -4.83 -24.73
N ILE A 49 26.47 -4.12 -24.15
CA ILE A 49 25.68 -4.60 -23.00
C ILE A 49 24.25 -4.90 -23.46
N LYS A 50 23.83 -6.16 -23.34
CA LYS A 50 22.44 -6.56 -23.58
C LYS A 50 21.76 -6.83 -22.24
N LEU A 51 20.69 -6.09 -21.98
CA LEU A 51 19.96 -6.16 -20.72
C LEU A 51 18.45 -6.28 -21.01
N ARG A 52 17.76 -7.06 -20.18
CA ARG A 52 16.30 -7.12 -20.15
C ARG A 52 15.83 -6.82 -18.74
N THR A 53 15.10 -5.72 -18.58
CA THR A 53 14.49 -5.32 -17.30
C THR A 53 12.98 -5.32 -17.46
N GLY A 54 12.27 -5.89 -16.50
CA GLY A 54 10.83 -5.72 -16.34
C GLY A 54 10.58 -4.87 -15.11
N ILE A 55 10.03 -3.68 -15.31
CA ILE A 55 9.51 -2.85 -14.22
C ILE A 55 8.00 -2.80 -14.44
N SER A 56 7.24 -3.17 -13.42
CA SER A 56 5.79 -3.14 -13.46
C SER A 56 5.28 -2.49 -12.19
N GLU A 57 4.21 -1.71 -12.32
CA GLU A 57 3.49 -1.22 -11.15
C GLU A 57 2.81 -2.39 -10.43
N LYS A 58 2.90 -2.40 -9.11
CA LYS A 58 2.21 -3.37 -8.27
C LYS A 58 0.83 -2.82 -7.96
N ASN A 59 -0.12 -3.06 -8.87
CA ASN A 59 -1.50 -2.63 -8.68
C ASN A 59 -2.28 -3.70 -7.90
N ARG A 60 -3.01 -3.27 -6.86
CA ARG A 60 -3.97 -4.09 -6.12
C ARG A 60 -5.35 -3.45 -6.26
N GLN A 61 -6.38 -4.27 -6.45
CA GLN A 61 -7.76 -3.79 -6.53
C GLN A 61 -8.41 -3.90 -5.15
N GLY A 62 -8.83 -2.77 -4.59
CA GLY A 62 -9.67 -2.68 -3.40
C GLY A 62 -11.12 -2.36 -3.76
N HIS A 63 -12.06 -2.70 -2.88
CA HIS A 63 -13.47 -2.40 -3.06
C HIS A 63 -14.06 -1.84 -1.78
N ASN A 64 -14.62 -0.64 -1.82
CA ASN A 64 -15.46 -0.19 -0.72
C ASN A 64 -16.82 -0.89 -0.82
N VAL A 65 -17.30 -1.43 0.30
CA VAL A 65 -18.64 -2.03 0.37
C VAL A 65 -19.57 -1.04 1.05
N ILE A 66 -20.65 -0.68 0.34
CA ILE A 66 -21.56 0.39 0.76
C ILE A 66 -22.97 -0.15 0.95
N GLY A 67 -23.58 0.18 2.09
CA GLY A 67 -24.99 -0.05 2.37
C GLY A 67 -25.71 1.26 2.64
N TYR A 68 -26.94 1.41 2.14
CA TYR A 68 -27.74 2.62 2.34
C TYR A 68 -29.14 2.29 2.86
N ILE A 69 -29.55 3.00 3.91
CA ILE A 69 -30.91 3.00 4.43
C ILE A 69 -31.54 4.34 4.08
N ASP A 70 -32.45 4.32 3.12
CA ASP A 70 -33.24 5.48 2.72
C ASP A 70 -34.51 5.58 3.58
N ASN A 71 -34.56 6.61 4.44
CA ASN A 71 -35.73 6.96 5.22
C ASN A 71 -36.47 8.17 4.63
N ARG A 72 -36.06 8.65 3.45
CA ARG A 72 -36.50 9.92 2.83
C ARG A 72 -36.28 11.13 3.73
N ALA A 73 -35.25 11.07 4.57
CA ALA A 73 -34.85 12.18 5.42
C ALA A 73 -34.02 13.20 4.62
N VAL A 74 -33.95 14.44 5.12
CA VAL A 74 -33.16 15.52 4.50
C VAL A 74 -31.65 15.29 4.71
N THR A 75 -31.28 14.64 5.81
CA THR A 75 -29.88 14.46 6.24
C THR A 75 -29.48 12.99 6.22
N THR A 76 -28.18 12.74 5.96
CA THR A 76 -27.59 11.40 5.96
C THR A 76 -26.46 11.34 6.98
N VAL A 77 -26.48 10.32 7.83
CA VAL A 77 -25.37 10.00 8.73
C VAL A 77 -24.49 8.95 8.06
N ILE A 78 -23.19 9.23 7.96
CA ILE A 78 -22.20 8.30 7.41
C ILE A 78 -21.50 7.60 8.56
N LEU A 79 -21.47 6.27 8.50
CA LEU A 79 -20.83 5.39 9.47
C LEU A 79 -19.78 4.57 8.71
N GLY A 80 -18.54 4.60 9.18
CA GLY A 80 -17.40 3.99 8.49
C GLY A 80 -16.57 3.07 9.38
N ALA A 81 -16.02 2.03 8.75
CA ALA A 81 -14.92 1.20 9.27
C ALA A 81 -14.08 0.75 8.07
N HIS A 82 -12.83 0.33 8.25
CA HIS A 82 -12.11 -0.36 7.18
C HIS A 82 -12.10 -1.87 7.46
N TYR A 83 -12.04 -2.66 6.39
CA TYR A 83 -12.07 -4.12 6.48
C TYR A 83 -10.83 -4.78 5.86
N ASP A 84 -9.98 -4.01 5.16
CA ASP A 84 -8.67 -4.50 4.76
C ASP A 84 -7.74 -4.64 5.97
N HIS A 85 -6.72 -5.49 5.81
CA HIS A 85 -5.73 -5.68 6.85
C HIS A 85 -4.37 -6.11 6.28
N LEU A 86 -3.33 -6.08 7.12
CA LEU A 86 -1.92 -6.25 6.77
C LEU A 86 -1.53 -7.61 6.17
N GLY A 87 -2.37 -8.64 6.27
CA GLY A 87 -2.05 -9.98 5.79
C GLY A 87 -0.77 -10.52 6.45
N TYR A 88 0.30 -10.73 5.67
CA TYR A 88 1.59 -11.19 6.21
C TYR A 88 2.56 -10.04 6.54
N GLY A 89 2.07 -8.80 6.55
CA GLY A 89 2.90 -7.61 6.73
C GLY A 89 3.81 -7.33 5.54
N GLU A 90 3.47 -7.85 4.34
CA GLU A 90 4.34 -7.78 3.16
C GLU A 90 4.56 -6.36 2.62
N ASP A 91 3.74 -5.42 3.05
CA ASP A 91 3.81 -4.01 2.67
C ASP A 91 4.60 -3.15 3.69
N GLY A 92 5.20 -3.78 4.71
CA GLY A 92 6.15 -3.13 5.62
C GLY A 92 5.54 -2.23 6.69
N ASN A 93 4.20 -2.23 6.82
CA ASN A 93 3.46 -1.44 7.80
C ASN A 93 3.20 -2.18 9.12
N SER A 94 3.70 -3.42 9.26
CA SER A 94 3.59 -4.18 10.51
C SER A 94 4.49 -3.61 11.61
N MET A 95 3.96 -3.57 12.83
CA MET A 95 4.73 -3.26 14.04
C MET A 95 5.56 -4.45 14.57
N ILE A 96 5.33 -5.67 14.06
CA ILE A 96 6.08 -6.86 14.47
C ILE A 96 7.48 -6.82 13.84
N ARG A 97 8.51 -6.70 14.68
CA ARG A 97 9.92 -6.57 14.25
C ARG A 97 10.76 -7.84 14.40
N THR A 98 10.14 -8.95 14.81
CA THR A 98 10.85 -10.22 15.10
C THR A 98 11.33 -10.94 13.85
N GLY A 99 10.90 -10.50 12.65
CA GLY A 99 11.28 -11.09 11.36
C GLY A 99 10.53 -12.38 11.01
N GLU A 100 9.75 -12.92 11.95
CA GLU A 100 8.86 -14.06 11.69
C GLU A 100 7.65 -13.61 10.87
N LYS A 101 7.45 -14.24 9.70
CA LYS A 101 6.26 -14.02 8.88
C LYS A 101 5.06 -14.70 9.52
N ASN A 102 4.33 -13.95 10.33
CA ASN A 102 3.06 -14.36 10.91
C ASN A 102 1.90 -13.64 10.22
N ILE A 103 0.75 -14.31 10.17
CA ILE A 103 -0.49 -13.69 9.70
C ILE A 103 -0.97 -12.68 10.75
N HIS A 104 -1.33 -11.49 10.30
CA HIS A 104 -2.05 -10.51 11.08
C HIS A 104 -3.53 -10.77 10.82
N ASN A 105 -4.26 -11.18 11.85
CA ASN A 105 -5.66 -11.58 11.70
C ASN A 105 -6.65 -10.41 11.71
N GLY A 106 -6.21 -9.21 12.11
CA GLY A 106 -7.01 -7.99 12.04
C GLY A 106 -8.20 -7.92 12.97
N ALA A 107 -8.17 -8.68 14.07
CA ALA A 107 -9.29 -8.73 15.00
C ALA A 107 -9.59 -7.35 15.60
N ASP A 108 -8.57 -6.68 16.13
CA ASP A 108 -8.68 -5.34 16.70
C ASP A 108 -8.71 -4.26 15.62
N ASP A 109 -7.82 -4.38 14.63
CA ASP A 109 -7.63 -3.45 13.53
C ASP A 109 -7.86 -4.18 12.18
N ASN A 110 -9.07 -4.18 11.61
CA ASN A 110 -10.29 -3.56 12.15
C ASN A 110 -11.56 -4.41 11.90
N ALA A 111 -11.44 -5.72 12.07
CA ALA A 111 -12.59 -6.63 12.01
C ALA A 111 -13.61 -6.31 13.11
N SER A 112 -13.16 -5.88 14.29
CA SER A 112 -14.05 -5.47 15.39
C SER A 112 -14.93 -4.27 15.02
N GLY A 113 -14.36 -3.22 14.41
CA GLY A 113 -15.11 -2.05 13.93
C GLY A 113 -16.02 -2.38 12.77
N THR A 114 -15.57 -3.22 11.83
CA THR A 114 -16.41 -3.72 10.73
C THR A 114 -17.60 -4.55 11.27
N ALA A 115 -17.39 -5.40 12.27
CA ALA A 115 -18.48 -6.15 12.91
C ALA A 115 -19.48 -5.21 13.61
N ALA A 116 -18.99 -4.18 14.32
CA ALA A 116 -19.85 -3.16 14.92
C ALA A 116 -20.66 -2.38 13.87
N LEU A 117 -20.06 -2.06 12.72
CA LEU A 117 -20.71 -1.38 11.61
C LEU A 117 -21.87 -2.21 11.04
N ILE A 118 -21.65 -3.51 10.81
CA ILE A 118 -22.67 -4.44 10.31
C ILE A 118 -23.82 -4.59 11.31
N GLU A 119 -23.51 -4.75 12.59
CA GLU A 119 -24.54 -4.88 13.63
C GLU A 119 -25.35 -3.58 13.79
N LEU A 120 -24.69 -2.41 13.68
CA LEU A 120 -25.38 -1.13 13.71
C LEU A 120 -26.32 -0.97 12.51
N ALA A 121 -25.90 -1.39 11.31
CA ALA A 121 -26.75 -1.39 10.12
C ALA A 121 -28.00 -2.27 10.33
N ARG A 122 -27.83 -3.48 10.88
CA ARG A 122 -28.92 -4.38 11.21
C ARG A 122 -29.90 -3.76 12.21
N LYS A 123 -29.39 -3.16 13.28
CA LYS A 123 -30.23 -2.50 14.30
C LYS A 123 -30.97 -1.31 13.73
N LEU A 124 -30.29 -0.40 13.03
CA LEU A 124 -30.90 0.81 12.47
C LEU A 124 -31.99 0.49 11.45
N LYS A 125 -31.80 -0.54 10.61
CA LYS A 125 -32.81 -1.00 9.66
C LYS A 125 -34.13 -1.42 10.32
N SER A 126 -34.05 -1.98 11.52
CA SER A 126 -35.22 -2.42 12.31
C SER A 126 -35.73 -1.38 13.33
N SER A 127 -35.04 -0.24 13.43
CA SER A 127 -35.32 0.78 14.45
C SER A 127 -36.37 1.80 13.99
N LYS A 128 -36.87 2.61 14.94
CA LYS A 128 -37.69 3.80 14.65
C LYS A 128 -36.85 5.06 14.44
N ALA A 129 -35.52 4.96 14.38
CA ALA A 129 -34.65 6.10 14.12
C ALA A 129 -34.67 6.43 12.62
N THR A 130 -35.67 7.20 12.19
CA THR A 130 -35.87 7.55 10.77
C THR A 130 -35.62 9.03 10.46
N ASN A 131 -35.14 9.80 11.44
CA ASN A 131 -34.85 11.23 11.27
C ASN A 131 -33.69 11.51 10.29
N ASN A 132 -32.89 10.49 9.97
CA ASN A 132 -31.80 10.56 9.01
C ASN A 132 -31.85 9.35 8.08
N ASN A 133 -31.25 9.47 6.91
CA ASN A 133 -30.79 8.33 6.13
C ASN A 133 -29.47 7.84 6.73
N TYR A 134 -29.09 6.60 6.45
CA TYR A 134 -27.84 6.04 6.98
C TYR A 134 -27.03 5.41 5.86
N LEU A 135 -25.78 5.85 5.73
CA LEU A 135 -24.81 5.31 4.80
C LEU A 135 -23.72 4.58 5.58
N PHE A 136 -23.54 3.30 5.30
CA PHE A 136 -22.53 2.45 5.93
C PHE A 136 -21.45 2.16 4.89
N ILE A 137 -20.19 2.39 5.23
CA ILE A 137 -19.08 2.17 4.32
C ILE A 137 -18.02 1.31 5.02
N ALA A 138 -17.78 0.12 4.49
CA ALA A 138 -16.60 -0.68 4.81
C ALA A 138 -15.51 -0.36 3.78
N PHE A 139 -14.51 0.40 4.19
CA PHE A 139 -13.41 0.88 3.35
C PHE A 139 -12.33 -0.19 3.14
N SER A 140 -11.69 -0.15 1.98
CA SER A 140 -10.51 -0.96 1.66
C SER A 140 -9.27 -0.07 1.47
N GLY A 141 -8.07 -0.59 1.71
CA GLY A 141 -6.81 0.12 1.49
C GLY A 141 -6.46 1.17 2.56
N GLU A 142 -7.05 1.10 3.76
CA GLU A 142 -6.70 1.98 4.89
C GLU A 142 -5.24 1.77 5.29
N GLU A 143 -4.83 0.50 5.41
CA GLU A 143 -3.53 0.06 5.93
C GLU A 143 -2.35 0.44 5.01
N LEU A 144 -2.68 0.82 3.78
CA LEU A 144 -1.75 1.27 2.75
C LEU A 144 -1.66 2.80 2.66
N GLY A 145 -2.44 3.53 3.46
CA GLY A 145 -2.45 4.99 3.52
C GLY A 145 -3.77 5.62 3.11
N LEU A 146 -4.89 5.11 3.63
CA LEU A 146 -6.24 5.68 3.42
C LEU A 146 -6.72 5.69 1.96
N PHE A 147 -6.36 4.69 1.15
CA PHE A 147 -6.72 4.71 -0.28
C PHE A 147 -8.22 4.58 -0.55
N GLY A 148 -8.99 4.00 0.37
CA GLY A 148 -10.44 3.82 0.21
C GLY A 148 -11.29 4.98 0.69
N SER A 149 -10.78 5.83 1.59
CA SER A 149 -11.58 6.80 2.38
C SER A 149 -11.20 8.25 2.09
#